data_AF-A0A9D1ZLB4-F1
#
_entry.id   AF-A0A9D1ZLB4-F1
#
_cell.length_a   1.000
_cell.length_b   1.000
_cell.length_c   1.000
_cell.angle_alpha   90.00
_cell.angle_beta   90.00
_cell.angle_gamma   90.00
#
_symmetry.space_group_name_H-M   'P 1'
#
loop_
_entity.id
_entity.type
_entity.pdbx_description
1 polymer ?
#
loop_
_entity_poly.entity_id
_entity_poly.type
_entity_poly.pdbx_seq_one_letter_code
_entity_poly.pdbx_strand_id
1 'polypeptide(L)'
;MKVIDIYNIYKLLNDAKLTKLADADKFTVIRAMRQLKPIYKELQDAIDDASIKCKPDDWDEQTRRRQEFDQAHGTKRLNELTLGEMNERESIVEYITKYNKDVDECVRDLANQDRETTYTRLTEEAFGKLLESNPDWTMQQILAVADVMTEE
;
A
#
# COMPACT_ATOMS: atom_id res chain seq x y z
N MET A 1 -15.07 0.52 8.69
CA MET A 1 -13.69 0.82 8.25
C MET A 1 -13.60 0.36 6.81
N LYS A 2 -13.08 1.20 5.92
CA LYS A 2 -13.04 0.83 4.50
C LYS A 2 -12.05 -0.28 4.26
N VAL A 3 -12.33 -1.15 3.29
CA VAL A 3 -11.44 -2.25 2.89
C VAL A 3 -10.05 -1.71 2.51
N ILE A 4 -9.97 -0.56 1.83
CA ILE A 4 -8.67 0.04 1.46
C ILE A 4 -7.83 0.45 2.66
N ASP A 5 -8.46 0.94 3.73
CA ASP A 5 -7.76 1.30 4.96
C ASP A 5 -7.22 0.04 5.63
N ILE A 6 -8.07 -0.99 5.75
CA ILE A 6 -7.67 -2.31 6.27
C ILE A 6 -6.49 -2.88 5.48
N TYR A 7 -6.52 -2.76 4.15
CA TYR A 7 -5.45 -3.22 3.27
C TYR A 7 -4.13 -2.51 3.57
N ASN A 8 -4.14 -1.18 3.65
CA ASN A 8 -2.93 -0.39 3.92
C ASN A 8 -2.37 -0.64 5.32
N ILE A 9 -3.24 -0.70 6.33
CA ILE A 9 -2.84 -0.93 7.72
C ILE A 9 -2.33 -2.37 7.92
N TYR A 10 -2.95 -3.37 7.30
CA TYR A 10 -2.46 -4.74 7.35
C TYR A 10 -1.03 -4.84 6.81
N LYS A 11 -0.72 -4.20 5.67
CA LYS A 11 0.65 -4.20 5.12
C LYS A 11 1.64 -3.57 6.10
N LEU A 12 1.30 -2.42 6.65
CA LEU A 12 2.14 -1.72 7.62
C LEU A 12 2.39 -2.54 8.89
N LEU A 13 1.34 -3.16 9.44
CA LEU A 13 1.44 -4.02 10.62
C LEU A 13 2.14 -5.36 10.34
N ASN A 14 2.02 -5.90 9.13
CA ASN A 14 2.71 -7.13 8.73
C ASN A 14 4.24 -6.95 8.73
N ASP A 15 4.71 -5.75 8.39
CA ASP A 15 6.12 -5.40 8.35
C ASP A 15 6.62 -4.81 9.69
N ALA A 16 5.73 -4.61 10.66
CA ALA A 16 6.04 -4.02 11.95
C ALA A 16 6.90 -4.95 12.83
N LYS A 17 7.91 -4.38 13.48
CA LYS A 17 8.66 -5.04 14.54
C LYS A 17 7.88 -4.96 15.84
N LEU A 18 7.86 -6.05 16.61
CA LEU A 18 7.17 -6.15 17.89
C LEU A 18 8.14 -6.33 19.08
N THR A 19 9.40 -5.91 18.92
CA THR A 19 10.51 -6.29 19.81
C THR A 19 10.42 -5.69 21.22
N LYS A 20 9.77 -4.53 21.39
CA LYS A 20 9.58 -3.86 22.69
C LYS A 20 8.23 -4.16 23.35
N LEU A 21 7.31 -4.83 22.65
CA LEU A 21 6.01 -5.22 23.21
C LEU A 21 6.16 -6.33 24.24
N ALA A 22 5.32 -6.31 25.27
CA ALA A 22 5.11 -7.47 26.13
C ALA A 22 4.43 -8.60 25.33
N ASP A 23 4.61 -9.85 25.77
CA ASP A 23 4.09 -11.00 25.02
C ASP A 23 2.56 -10.96 24.88
N ALA A 24 1.85 -10.49 25.90
CA ALA A 24 0.40 -10.29 25.83
C ALA A 24 0.00 -9.34 24.69
N ASP A 25 0.69 -8.22 24.55
CA ASP A 25 0.42 -7.22 23.52
C ASP A 25 0.79 -7.71 22.11
N LYS A 26 1.87 -8.49 21.99
CA LYS A 26 2.19 -9.19 20.72
C LYS A 26 1.02 -10.06 20.28
N PHE A 27 0.41 -10.81 21.21
CA PHE A 27 -0.76 -11.62 20.89
C PHE A 27 -1.99 -10.78 20.54
N THR A 28 -2.16 -9.59 21.12
CA THR A 28 -3.20 -8.63 20.72
C THR A 28 -3.03 -8.23 19.25
N VAL A 29 -1.82 -7.83 18.84
CA VAL A 29 -1.51 -7.49 17.43
C VAL A 29 -1.76 -8.70 16.51
N ILE A 30 -1.31 -9.90 16.89
CA ILE A 30 -1.50 -11.11 16.09
C ILE A 30 -2.99 -11.44 15.90
N ARG A 31 -3.83 -11.27 16.93
CA ARG A 31 -5.28 -11.50 16.84
C ARG A 31 -5.95 -10.49 15.91
N ALA A 32 -5.59 -9.21 16.02
CA ALA A 32 -6.05 -8.17 15.09
C ALA A 32 -5.67 -8.54 13.65
N MET A 33 -4.40 -8.86 13.40
CA MET A 33 -3.90 -9.28 12.09
C MET A 33 -4.65 -10.49 11.53
N ARG A 34 -5.00 -11.49 12.36
CA ARG A 34 -5.79 -12.64 11.91
C ARG A 34 -7.19 -12.26 11.41
N GLN A 35 -7.81 -11.24 12.00
CA GLN A 35 -9.11 -10.74 11.54
C GLN A 35 -9.02 -9.84 10.31
N LEU A 36 -7.97 -9.04 10.20
CA LEU A 36 -7.76 -8.17 9.05
C LEU A 36 -7.33 -8.94 7.79
N LYS A 37 -6.64 -10.09 7.97
CA LYS A 37 -6.05 -10.87 6.86
C LYS A 37 -7.04 -11.29 5.77
N PRO A 38 -8.23 -11.82 6.05
CA PRO A 38 -9.18 -12.20 4.99
C PRO A 38 -9.62 -11.01 4.15
N ILE A 39 -9.84 -9.85 4.78
CA ILE A 39 -10.26 -8.60 4.11
C ILE A 39 -9.11 -8.05 3.25
N TYR A 40 -7.90 -8.03 3.80
CA TYR A 40 -6.69 -7.68 3.04
C TYR A 40 -6.54 -8.57 1.79
N LYS A 41 -6.70 -9.89 1.96
CA LYS A 41 -6.57 -10.85 0.85
C LYS A 41 -7.63 -10.65 -0.22
N GLU A 42 -8.88 -10.41 0.18
CA GLU A 42 -9.97 -10.16 -0.77
C GLU A 42 -9.63 -8.99 -1.71
N LEU A 43 -9.14 -7.87 -1.18
CA LEU A 43 -8.74 -6.74 -2.02
C LEU A 43 -7.44 -7.00 -2.78
N GLN A 44 -6.44 -7.66 -2.17
CA GLN A 44 -5.19 -7.99 -2.87
C GLN A 44 -5.46 -8.89 -4.10
N ASP A 45 -6.26 -9.94 -3.92
CA ASP A 45 -6.61 -10.87 -5.00
C ASP A 45 -7.41 -10.13 -6.10
N ALA A 46 -8.30 -9.21 -5.72
CA ALA A 46 -9.02 -8.36 -6.68
C ALA A 46 -8.09 -7.40 -7.46
N ILE A 47 -7.10 -6.80 -6.79
CA ILE A 47 -6.08 -5.96 -7.43
C ILE A 47 -5.24 -6.78 -8.40
N ASP A 48 -4.83 -7.99 -8.03
CA ASP A 48 -4.03 -8.87 -8.88
C ASP A 48 -4.83 -9.28 -10.12
N ASP A 49 -6.10 -9.65 -9.95
CA ASP A 49 -7.03 -9.96 -11.04
C ASP A 49 -7.24 -8.77 -11.99
N ALA A 50 -7.51 -7.58 -11.43
CA ALA A 50 -7.69 -6.36 -12.20
C ALA A 50 -6.40 -5.98 -12.94
N SER A 51 -5.25 -6.12 -12.29
CA SER A 51 -3.94 -5.85 -12.90
C SER A 51 -3.61 -6.79 -14.06
N ILE A 52 -4.21 -7.98 -14.13
CA ILE A 52 -4.05 -8.87 -15.28
C ILE A 52 -5.06 -8.51 -16.37
N LYS A 53 -6.32 -8.30 -16.00
CA LYS A 53 -7.43 -8.09 -16.93
C LYS A 53 -7.42 -6.70 -17.58
N CYS A 54 -6.89 -5.69 -16.91
CA CYS A 54 -6.79 -4.32 -17.42
C CYS A 54 -5.53 -4.05 -18.24
N LYS A 55 -4.67 -5.05 -18.47
CA LYS A 55 -3.50 -4.89 -19.34
C LYS A 55 -3.96 -4.61 -20.78
N PRO A 56 -3.54 -3.49 -21.38
CA PRO A 56 -3.75 -3.25 -22.81
C PRO A 56 -2.95 -4.23 -23.67
N ASP A 57 -3.34 -4.37 -24.93
CA ASP A 57 -2.69 -5.29 -25.87
C ASP A 57 -1.19 -4.98 -26.07
N ASP A 58 -0.79 -3.71 -25.97
CA ASP A 58 0.59 -3.24 -26.13
C ASP A 58 1.37 -3.15 -24.81
N TRP A 59 0.85 -3.74 -23.72
CA TRP A 59 1.45 -3.66 -22.38
C TRP A 59 2.93 -4.03 -22.32
N ASP A 60 3.31 -5.16 -22.93
CA ASP A 60 4.69 -5.65 -22.88
C ASP A 60 5.64 -4.70 -23.61
N GLU A 61 5.20 -4.12 -24.73
CA GLU A 61 5.98 -3.15 -25.51
C GLU A 61 6.17 -1.85 -24.74
N GLN A 62 5.10 -1.30 -24.15
CA GLN A 62 5.19 -0.08 -23.35
C GLN A 62 6.02 -0.27 -22.08
N THR A 63 5.95 -1.46 -21.48
CA THR A 63 6.78 -1.80 -20.31
C THR A 63 8.26 -1.91 -20.69
N ARG A 64 8.58 -2.54 -21.83
CA ARG A 64 9.94 -2.58 -22.38
C ARG A 64 10.46 -1.16 -22.65
N ARG A 65 9.67 -0.33 -23.33
CA ARG A 65 10.00 1.07 -23.61
C ARG A 65 10.28 1.85 -22.33
N ARG A 66 9.46 1.68 -21.29
CA ARG A 66 9.70 2.28 -19.98
C ARG A 66 11.02 1.84 -19.37
N GLN A 67 11.31 0.53 -19.39
CA GLN A 67 12.57 -0.01 -18.85
C GLN A 67 13.79 0.54 -19.59
N GLU A 68 13.73 0.63 -20.91
CA GLU A 68 14.81 1.19 -21.74
C GLU A 68 15.05 2.67 -21.42
N PHE A 69 13.97 3.46 -21.27
CA PHE A 69 14.06 4.85 -20.85
C PHE A 69 14.70 4.99 -19.45
N ASP A 70 14.23 4.20 -18.47
CA ASP A 70 14.75 4.23 -17.09
C ASP A 70 16.22 3.78 -17.04
N GLN A 71 16.65 2.84 -17.89
CA GLN A 71 18.06 2.43 -17.99
C GLN A 71 18.94 3.53 -18.60
N ALA A 72 18.46 4.23 -19.63
CA ALA A 72 19.22 5.27 -20.31
C ALA A 72 19.26 6.58 -19.52
N HIS A 73 18.22 6.88 -18.73
CA HIS A 73 17.98 8.22 -18.21
C HIS A 73 17.55 8.27 -16.73
N GLY A 74 17.38 7.14 -16.04
CA GLY A 74 16.81 7.09 -14.68
C GLY A 74 17.64 7.80 -13.61
N THR A 75 18.91 8.09 -13.87
CA THR A 75 19.79 8.88 -12.98
C THR A 75 19.85 10.37 -13.33
N LYS A 76 19.35 10.76 -14.52
CA LYS A 76 19.31 12.15 -14.94
C LYS A 76 18.24 12.91 -14.15
N ARG A 77 18.54 14.16 -13.79
CA ARG A 77 17.55 15.09 -13.27
C ARG A 77 16.64 15.58 -14.41
N LEU A 78 15.44 16.02 -14.08
CA LEU A 78 14.46 16.47 -15.08
C LEU A 78 15.00 17.60 -15.98
N ASN A 79 15.80 18.50 -15.42
CA ASN A 79 16.43 19.61 -16.14
C ASN A 79 17.65 19.21 -16.99
N GLU A 80 18.06 17.95 -16.95
CA GLU A 80 19.16 17.37 -17.75
C GLU A 80 18.62 16.59 -18.97
N LEU A 81 17.30 16.49 -19.11
CA LEU A 81 16.65 15.88 -20.26
C LEU A 81 16.46 16.91 -21.39
N THR A 82 16.65 16.45 -22.62
CA THR A 82 16.23 17.15 -23.83
C THR A 82 14.71 17.18 -23.92
N LEU A 83 14.17 18.10 -24.72
CA LEU A 83 12.72 18.19 -24.96
C LEU A 83 12.12 16.86 -25.48
N GLY A 84 12.86 16.12 -26.32
CA GLY A 84 12.43 14.81 -26.81
C GLY A 84 12.33 13.77 -25.70
N GLU A 85 13.35 13.66 -24.85
CA GLU A 85 13.36 12.74 -23.69
C GLU A 85 12.28 13.10 -22.67
N MET A 86 12.00 14.41 -22.48
CA MET A 86 10.90 14.86 -21.61
C MET A 86 9.53 14.41 -22.14
N ASN A 87 9.26 14.63 -23.43
CA ASN A 87 8.00 14.22 -24.06
C ASN A 87 7.82 12.69 -24.02
N GLU A 88 8.91 11.94 -24.24
CA GLU A 88 8.88 10.49 -24.11
C GLU A 88 8.53 10.06 -22.67
N ARG A 89 9.21 10.63 -21.66
CA ARG A 89 8.92 10.37 -20.25
C ARG A 89 7.46 10.67 -19.91
N GLU A 90 6.93 11.80 -20.36
CA GLU A 90 5.54 12.20 -20.13
C GLU A 90 4.57 11.18 -20.72
N SER A 91 4.78 10.76 -21.97
CA SER A 91 3.91 9.75 -22.60
C SER A 91 3.95 8.39 -21.89
N ILE A 92 5.10 7.98 -21.34
CA ILE A 92 5.22 6.76 -20.52
C ILE A 92 4.44 6.92 -19.21
N VAL A 93 4.56 8.07 -18.56
CA VAL A 93 3.85 8.38 -17.32
C VAL A 93 2.34 8.40 -17.55
N GLU A 94 1.87 9.04 -18.63
CA GLU A 94 0.45 9.07 -18.99
C GLU A 94 -0.10 7.66 -19.23
N TYR A 95 0.63 6.84 -19.98
CA TYR A 95 0.23 5.46 -20.26
C TYR A 95 0.08 4.63 -18.97
N ILE A 96 1.10 4.66 -18.09
CA ILE A 96 1.05 3.93 -16.81
C ILE A 96 -0.01 4.51 -15.88
N THR A 97 -0.19 5.83 -15.86
CA THR A 97 -1.21 6.50 -15.04
C THR A 97 -2.60 6.07 -15.46
N LYS A 98 -2.86 5.98 -16.78
CA LYS A 98 -4.13 5.49 -17.31
C LYS A 98 -4.38 4.04 -16.89
N TYR A 99 -3.41 3.15 -17.09
CA TYR A 99 -3.53 1.76 -16.67
C TYR A 99 -3.83 1.63 -15.16
N ASN A 100 -3.09 2.35 -14.30
CA ASN A 100 -3.31 2.32 -12.86
C ASN A 100 -4.72 2.80 -12.50
N LYS A 101 -5.21 3.85 -13.17
CA LYS A 101 -6.58 4.34 -12.99
C LYS A 101 -7.63 3.29 -13.37
N ASP A 102 -7.41 2.56 -14.47
CA ASP A 102 -8.32 1.50 -14.92
C ASP A 102 -8.35 0.35 -13.89
N VAL A 103 -7.20 -0.02 -13.30
CA VAL A 103 -7.13 -1.00 -12.21
C VAL A 103 -7.86 -0.50 -10.96
N ASP A 104 -7.62 0.76 -10.55
CA ASP A 104 -8.27 1.39 -9.40
C ASP A 104 -9.79 1.45 -9.57
N GLU A 105 -10.26 1.71 -10.80
CA GLU A 105 -11.67 1.71 -11.16
C GLU A 105 -12.31 0.34 -11.01
N CYS A 106 -11.63 -0.73 -11.42
CA CYS A 106 -12.12 -2.10 -11.30
C CYS A 106 -12.30 -2.54 -9.83
N VAL A 107 -11.45 -2.08 -8.92
CA VAL A 107 -11.51 -2.47 -7.50
C VAL A 107 -12.21 -1.44 -6.61
N ARG A 108 -12.68 -0.32 -7.18
CA ARG A 108 -13.19 0.84 -6.43
C ARG A 108 -14.32 0.49 -5.46
N ASP A 109 -15.28 -0.30 -5.90
CA ASP A 109 -16.45 -0.63 -5.10
C ASP A 109 -16.07 -1.48 -3.89
N LEU A 110 -15.23 -2.50 -4.11
CA LEU A 110 -14.68 -3.32 -3.03
C LEU A 110 -13.82 -2.49 -2.09
N ALA A 111 -12.92 -1.66 -2.62
CA ALA A 111 -11.99 -0.83 -1.85
C ALA A 111 -12.72 0.16 -0.93
N ASN A 112 -13.85 0.71 -1.39
CA ASN A 112 -14.66 1.67 -0.63
C ASN A 112 -15.72 1.00 0.27
N GLN A 113 -15.89 -0.31 0.20
CA GLN A 113 -16.83 -1.02 1.04
C GLN A 113 -16.44 -0.90 2.52
N ASP A 114 -17.43 -0.65 3.39
CA ASP A 114 -17.23 -0.71 4.83
C ASP A 114 -17.27 -2.15 5.35
N ARG A 115 -16.30 -2.47 6.20
CA ARG A 115 -16.24 -3.71 6.97
C ARG A 115 -16.22 -3.41 8.45
N GLU A 116 -16.92 -4.26 9.20
CA GLU A 116 -16.83 -4.31 10.65
C GLU A 116 -15.63 -5.17 11.05
N THR A 117 -14.91 -4.71 12.07
CA THR A 117 -13.76 -5.43 12.62
C THR A 117 -13.88 -5.44 14.13
N THR A 118 -13.74 -6.61 14.76
CA THR A 118 -14.01 -6.80 16.18
C THR A 118 -12.85 -7.52 16.86
N TYR A 119 -11.84 -6.79 17.29
CA TYR A 119 -10.70 -7.31 18.04
C TYR A 119 -10.31 -6.37 19.17
N THR A 120 -9.64 -6.94 20.17
CA THR A 120 -9.02 -6.17 21.26
C THR A 120 -7.94 -5.25 20.71
N ARG A 121 -7.93 -4.00 21.17
CA ARG A 121 -6.95 -3.00 20.80
C ARG A 121 -5.85 -2.90 21.87
N LEU A 122 -4.76 -2.24 21.52
CA LEU A 122 -3.66 -1.92 22.42
C LEU A 122 -4.04 -0.75 23.31
N THR A 123 -3.45 -0.72 24.51
CA THR A 123 -3.41 0.48 25.34
C THR A 123 -2.44 1.51 24.74
N GLU A 124 -2.55 2.78 25.15
CA GLU A 124 -1.60 3.82 24.73
C GLU A 124 -0.14 3.47 25.11
N GLU A 125 0.07 2.87 26.28
CA GLU A 125 1.40 2.43 26.71
C GLU A 125 1.97 1.36 25.78
N ALA A 126 1.18 0.33 25.47
CA ALA A 126 1.59 -0.73 24.55
C ALA A 126 1.80 -0.18 23.13
N PHE A 127 0.98 0.77 22.70
CA PHE A 127 1.18 1.45 21.42
C PHE A 127 2.49 2.25 21.39
N GLY A 128 2.83 2.96 22.47
CA GLY A 128 4.14 3.62 22.61
C GLY A 128 5.31 2.64 22.44
N LYS A 129 5.20 1.41 22.97
CA LYS A 129 6.18 0.34 22.76
C LYS A 129 6.21 -0.19 21.33
N LEU A 130 5.07 -0.21 20.63
CA LEU A 130 5.05 -0.51 19.21
C LEU A 130 5.81 0.56 18.41
N LEU A 131 5.65 1.84 18.75
CA LEU A 131 6.39 2.94 18.11
C LEU A 131 7.89 2.87 18.39
N GLU A 132 8.30 2.57 19.63
CA GLU A 132 9.71 2.34 19.97
C GLU A 132 10.35 1.20 19.16
N SER A 133 9.55 0.21 18.77
CA SER A 133 10.02 -0.90 17.92
C SER A 133 10.17 -0.49 16.45
N ASN A 134 9.52 0.59 16.02
CA ASN A 134 9.41 1.05 14.63
C ASN A 134 9.72 2.56 14.52
N PRO A 135 10.95 3.00 14.85
CA PRO A 135 11.30 4.43 14.93
C PRO A 135 11.25 5.16 13.59
N ASP A 136 11.30 4.42 12.47
CA ASP A 136 11.30 4.98 11.11
C ASP A 136 9.88 5.26 10.58
N TRP A 137 8.84 4.98 11.37
CA TRP A 137 7.47 5.30 10.96
C TRP A 137 7.23 6.81 10.91
N THR A 138 6.65 7.24 9.80
CA THR A 138 6.18 8.61 9.61
C THR A 138 4.96 8.89 10.47
N MET A 139 4.69 10.17 10.77
CA MET A 139 3.48 10.56 11.51
C MET A 139 2.19 10.04 10.86
N GLN A 140 2.12 10.03 9.53
CA GLN A 140 0.97 9.49 8.81
C GLN A 140 0.77 7.99 9.07
N GLN A 141 1.85 7.21 9.08
CA GLN A 141 1.80 5.78 9.42
C GLN A 141 1.39 5.56 10.88
N ILE A 142 1.91 6.39 11.80
CA ILE A 142 1.57 6.32 13.22
C ILE A 142 0.07 6.54 13.43
N LEU A 143 -0.50 7.60 12.84
CA LEU A 143 -1.93 7.91 12.95
C LEU A 143 -2.79 6.79 12.35
N ALA A 144 -2.43 6.30 11.16
CA ALA A 144 -3.18 5.21 10.52
C ALA A 144 -3.21 3.93 11.36
N VAL A 145 -2.13 3.60 12.07
CA VAL A 145 -2.13 2.45 12.98
C VAL A 145 -2.88 2.76 14.28
N ALA A 146 -2.74 3.96 14.83
CA ALA A 146 -3.42 4.36 16.07
C ALA A 146 -4.94 4.24 15.92
N ASP A 147 -5.53 4.80 14.85
CA ASP A 147 -6.98 4.79 14.59
C ASP A 147 -7.59 3.37 14.61
N VAL A 148 -6.77 2.35 14.38
CA VAL A 148 -7.15 0.95 14.24
C VAL A 148 -6.79 0.15 15.49
N MET A 149 -5.61 0.41 16.04
CA MET A 149 -4.96 -0.41 17.05
C MET A 149 -5.03 0.16 18.45
N THR A 150 -5.49 1.40 18.65
CA THR A 150 -5.70 1.97 20.00
C THR A 150 -7.18 2.19 20.28
N GLU A 151 -7.56 2.02 21.54
CA GLU A 151 -8.88 2.43 22.03
C GLU A 151 -9.01 3.96 21.91
N GLU A 152 -10.24 4.46 21.72
CA GLU A 152 -10.55 5.91 21.80
C GLU A 152 -10.53 6.40 23.25
#